data_AF-A0A9D4BRZ3-F1
#
_entry.id   AF-A0A9D4BRZ3-F1
#
_cell.length_a   1.000
_cell.length_b   1.000
_cell.length_c   1.000
_cell.angle_alpha   90.00
_cell.angle_beta   90.00
_cell.angle_gamma   90.00
#
_symmetry.space_group_name_H-M   'P 1'
#
loop_
_entity.id
_entity.type
_entity.pdbx_description
1 polymer ?
#
loop_
_entity_poly.entity_id
_entity_poly.type
_entity_poly.pdbx_seq_one_letter_code
_entity_poly.pdbx_strand_id
1 'polypeptide(L)'
;MTQLGYGEEMRRWRVARYRECDRLKNTSRSNITYITAGSKAEGLTCYLESDRDCLFLLKNVICLEAGINLNSIPDDLQVYRMDTHVYPGHCRLLLERQTSGSYEIIHNALCDNGNGDVLLSSSLLLDEFSSLRAFTAQREVVQHKCVGPSSPNTFNRILHQDNVLALRCLCPSVLHRWAARPRHWPSPVIVQKVVTLGAILTPVGFKGSEFKHMEWRINFNSGEAELVSNLNDIQAKVYVILKMIIKDIIKPTNKEITSYILKNIVLWQAERNPQTRFSAYSLLHWLHDGLRELRTAIAKKHMPYYMIPERNLMEACGINNKLHRKWVADITDMLEEGPGVILRLEKIRKAIVGSPEPMLWYSKKRMELEMLSLEAFKRLAECRYENEMFDNSDFVLNAIRFRRIEVLIEVRQRMIQEGCSVNDLNDIVVAMLQ
;
A
#
# COMPACT_ATOMS: atom_id res chain seq x y z
N MET A 1 8.61 19.75 -5.98
CA MET A 1 7.56 18.75 -5.62
C MET A 1 6.27 18.94 -6.40
N THR A 2 5.64 20.12 -6.44
CA THR A 2 4.41 20.35 -7.23
C THR A 2 4.64 20.09 -8.73
N GLN A 3 5.71 20.65 -9.31
CA GLN A 3 6.17 20.36 -10.68
C GLN A 3 6.56 18.88 -10.92
N LEU A 4 6.65 18.07 -9.88
CA LEU A 4 6.92 16.63 -9.99
C LEU A 4 5.62 15.80 -9.89
N GLY A 5 4.46 16.45 -9.80
CA GLY A 5 3.16 15.80 -9.66
C GLY A 5 2.82 15.36 -8.23
N TYR A 6 3.56 15.85 -7.20
CA TYR A 6 3.32 15.53 -5.78
C TYR A 6 2.69 16.70 -5.01
N GLY A 7 2.02 17.63 -5.71
CA GLY A 7 1.24 18.68 -5.07
C GLY A 7 -0.01 18.11 -4.38
N GLU A 8 -0.52 18.84 -3.38
CA GLU A 8 -1.68 18.44 -2.60
C GLU A 8 -2.93 18.15 -3.45
N GLU A 9 -3.26 19.03 -4.39
CA GLU A 9 -4.42 18.89 -5.27
C GLU A 9 -4.34 17.59 -6.09
N MET A 10 -3.20 17.33 -6.72
CA MET A 10 -2.98 16.13 -7.51
C MET A 10 -3.10 14.86 -6.66
N ARG A 11 -2.57 14.87 -5.44
CA ARG A 11 -2.67 13.75 -4.51
C ARG A 11 -4.14 13.47 -4.15
N ARG A 12 -4.90 14.51 -3.79
CA ARG A 12 -6.34 14.40 -3.49
C ARG A 12 -7.13 13.89 -4.70
N TRP A 13 -6.82 14.39 -5.89
CA TRP A 13 -7.45 13.95 -7.13
C TRP A 13 -7.20 12.45 -7.39
N ARG A 14 -5.96 11.96 -7.24
CA ARG A 14 -5.63 10.53 -7.39
C ARG A 14 -6.42 9.67 -6.41
N VAL A 15 -6.42 10.06 -5.13
CA VAL A 15 -7.16 9.34 -4.07
C VAL A 15 -8.64 9.24 -4.42
N ALA A 16 -9.27 10.34 -4.83
CA ALA A 16 -10.67 10.36 -5.24
C ALA A 16 -10.93 9.43 -6.43
N ARG A 17 -10.03 9.45 -7.43
CA ARG A 17 -10.18 8.64 -8.63
C ARG A 17 -10.01 7.14 -8.36
N TYR A 18 -9.03 6.73 -7.55
CA TYR A 18 -8.90 5.32 -7.16
C TYR A 18 -10.10 4.83 -6.36
N ARG A 19 -10.62 5.65 -5.43
CA ARG A 19 -11.85 5.32 -4.67
C ARG A 19 -13.07 5.17 -5.58
N GLU A 20 -13.20 6.02 -6.60
CA GLU A 20 -14.26 5.91 -7.59
C GLU A 20 -14.16 4.62 -8.42
N CYS A 21 -12.95 4.28 -8.91
CA CYS A 21 -12.69 3.03 -9.61
C CYS A 21 -13.00 1.81 -8.74
N ASP A 22 -12.59 1.81 -7.47
CA ASP A 22 -12.90 0.73 -6.53
C ASP A 22 -14.41 0.59 -6.33
N ARG A 23 -15.13 1.71 -6.15
CA ARG A 23 -16.60 1.71 -6.03
C ARG A 23 -17.24 1.05 -7.24
N LEU A 24 -16.86 1.44 -8.45
CA LEU A 24 -17.39 0.87 -9.70
C LEU A 24 -17.09 -0.62 -9.81
N LYS A 25 -15.83 -1.02 -9.60
CA LYS A 25 -15.42 -2.43 -9.59
C LYS A 25 -16.17 -3.30 -8.58
N ASN A 26 -16.65 -2.71 -7.49
CA ASN A 26 -17.36 -3.43 -6.44
C ASN A 26 -18.88 -3.49 -6.66
N THR A 27 -19.45 -2.71 -7.60
CA THR A 27 -20.89 -2.79 -7.91
C THR A 27 -21.28 -4.12 -8.55
N SER A 28 -20.38 -4.74 -9.31
CA SER A 28 -20.60 -6.03 -9.99
C SER A 28 -20.11 -7.24 -9.19
N ARG A 29 -19.53 -7.07 -8.00
CA ARG A 29 -18.93 -8.16 -7.22
C ARG A 29 -19.81 -8.52 -6.04
N SER A 30 -20.47 -9.67 -6.12
CA SER A 30 -21.32 -10.22 -5.07
C SER A 30 -20.51 -10.65 -3.82
N ASN A 31 -19.38 -11.32 -4.02
CA ASN A 31 -18.67 -12.05 -2.96
C ASN A 31 -17.42 -11.37 -2.36
N ILE A 32 -16.75 -10.51 -3.12
CA ILE A 32 -15.47 -9.91 -2.71
C ILE A 32 -15.53 -8.40 -2.86
N THR A 33 -14.95 -7.67 -1.91
CA THR A 33 -14.67 -6.24 -2.05
C THR A 33 -13.22 -6.04 -2.44
N TYR A 34 -12.98 -5.41 -3.58
CA TYR A 34 -11.67 -4.99 -4.04
C TYR A 34 -11.35 -3.58 -3.53
N ILE A 35 -10.14 -3.41 -3.01
CA ILE A 35 -9.66 -2.14 -2.51
C ILE A 35 -8.27 -1.93 -3.09
N THR A 36 -8.08 -0.81 -3.80
CA THR A 36 -6.75 -0.32 -4.15
C THR A 36 -6.05 0.09 -2.85
N ALA A 37 -4.83 -0.38 -2.63
CA ALA A 37 -4.06 -0.14 -1.41
C ALA A 37 -2.71 0.55 -1.72
N GLY A 38 -1.91 0.75 -0.67
CA GLY A 38 -0.54 1.22 -0.78
C GLY A 38 -0.39 2.62 -1.37
N SER A 39 0.73 2.86 -2.04
CA SER A 39 1.13 4.22 -2.46
C SER A 39 0.16 4.85 -3.46
N LYS A 40 -0.50 4.03 -4.28
CA LYS A 40 -1.49 4.47 -5.27
C LYS A 40 -2.78 4.93 -4.59
N ALA A 41 -3.30 4.14 -3.65
CA ALA A 41 -4.47 4.51 -2.86
C ALA A 41 -4.27 5.80 -2.04
N GLU A 42 -3.03 6.04 -1.61
CA GLU A 42 -2.63 7.24 -0.86
C GLU A 42 -2.36 8.47 -1.76
N GLY A 43 -2.39 8.30 -3.09
CA GLY A 43 -2.11 9.35 -4.09
C GLY A 43 -0.65 9.79 -4.16
N LEU A 44 0.26 9.04 -3.51
CA LEU A 44 1.66 9.41 -3.32
C LEU A 44 2.59 8.95 -4.44
N THR A 45 2.10 8.13 -5.37
CA THR A 45 2.83 7.74 -6.58
C THR A 45 1.97 8.03 -7.80
N CYS A 46 2.62 8.32 -8.92
CA CYS A 46 1.92 8.48 -10.19
C CYS A 46 1.44 7.11 -10.71
N TYR A 47 0.39 7.08 -11.52
CA TYR A 47 -0.23 5.86 -12.04
C TYR A 47 0.77 4.87 -12.68
N LEU A 48 1.71 5.40 -13.47
CA LEU A 48 2.76 4.63 -14.16
C LEU A 48 3.95 4.25 -13.27
N GLU A 49 4.01 4.81 -12.07
CA GLU A 49 5.07 4.52 -11.13
C GLU A 49 4.60 3.46 -10.13
N SER A 50 5.52 2.59 -9.76
CA SER A 50 5.34 1.51 -8.78
C SER A 50 4.37 0.40 -9.20
N ASP A 51 4.56 -0.71 -8.49
CA ASP A 51 3.61 -1.80 -8.32
C ASP A 51 2.22 -1.32 -7.87
N ARG A 52 1.23 -2.18 -8.12
CA ARG A 52 -0.15 -2.01 -7.64
C ARG A 52 -0.39 -2.90 -6.44
N ASP A 53 -0.71 -2.31 -5.30
CA ASP A 53 -1.19 -3.05 -4.14
C ASP A 53 -2.71 -3.20 -4.22
N CYS A 54 -3.20 -4.44 -4.17
CA CYS A 54 -4.62 -4.77 -4.24
C CYS A 54 -5.00 -5.62 -3.03
N LEU A 55 -6.08 -5.22 -2.34
CA LEU A 55 -6.65 -5.95 -1.22
C LEU A 55 -8.01 -6.53 -1.64
N PHE A 56 -8.21 -7.82 -1.36
CA PHE A 56 -9.42 -8.57 -1.64
C PHE A 56 -10.07 -8.96 -0.31
N LEU A 57 -11.15 -8.29 0.06
CA LEU A 57 -11.87 -8.53 1.31
C LEU A 57 -13.06 -9.46 1.07
N LEU A 58 -13.07 -10.62 1.73
CA LEU A 58 -14.19 -11.57 1.70
C LEU A 58 -15.41 -11.00 2.42
N LYS A 59 -16.59 -10.99 1.78
CA LYS A 59 -17.78 -10.31 2.31
C LYS A 59 -18.57 -11.15 3.32
N ASN A 60 -18.57 -12.47 3.19
CA ASN A 60 -19.33 -13.39 4.06
C ASN A 60 -18.53 -13.88 5.29
N VAL A 61 -17.32 -13.37 5.53
CA VAL A 61 -16.47 -13.77 6.67
C VAL A 61 -16.24 -12.59 7.60
N ILE A 62 -16.42 -12.82 8.89
CA ILE A 62 -16.10 -11.84 9.94
C ILE A 62 -15.33 -12.47 11.09
N CYS A 63 -14.29 -11.76 11.53
CA CYS A 63 -13.46 -12.14 12.66
C CYS A 63 -13.76 -11.22 13.85
N LEU A 64 -13.93 -11.82 15.03
CA LEU A 64 -14.39 -11.12 16.23
C LEU A 64 -13.34 -11.23 17.34
N GLU A 65 -13.03 -10.11 17.96
CA GLU A 65 -12.34 -10.08 19.25
C GLU A 65 -13.16 -10.79 20.34
N ALA A 66 -12.47 -11.33 21.34
CA ALA A 66 -13.09 -11.96 22.50
C ALA A 66 -14.07 -10.99 23.21
N GLY A 67 -15.24 -11.52 23.59
CA GLY A 67 -16.27 -10.76 24.31
C GLY A 67 -17.32 -10.06 23.40
N ILE A 68 -17.16 -10.08 22.08
CA ILE A 68 -18.22 -9.61 21.17
C ILE A 68 -19.37 -10.63 21.14
N ASN A 69 -20.60 -10.15 21.35
CA ASN A 69 -21.80 -10.97 21.36
C ASN A 69 -22.15 -11.47 19.95
N LEU A 70 -22.18 -12.79 19.77
CA LEU A 70 -22.49 -13.46 18.50
C LEU A 70 -23.87 -13.12 17.96
N ASN A 71 -24.86 -12.86 18.84
CA ASN A 71 -26.23 -12.53 18.45
C ASN A 71 -26.35 -11.17 17.75
N SER A 72 -25.31 -10.33 17.81
CA SER A 72 -25.25 -9.06 17.08
C SER A 72 -24.77 -9.20 15.63
N ILE A 73 -24.36 -10.41 15.24
CA ILE A 73 -23.73 -10.70 13.94
C ILE A 73 -24.73 -11.42 13.03
N PRO A 74 -24.97 -10.92 11.80
CA PRO A 74 -25.88 -11.55 10.84
C PRO A 74 -25.61 -13.04 10.64
N ASP A 75 -26.66 -13.87 10.61
CA ASP A 75 -26.56 -15.34 10.61
C ASP A 75 -25.98 -15.95 9.33
N ASP A 76 -26.00 -15.19 8.23
CA ASP A 76 -25.42 -15.57 6.95
C ASP A 76 -23.89 -15.43 6.90
N LEU A 77 -23.26 -14.84 7.93
CA LEU A 77 -21.82 -14.69 8.02
C LEU A 77 -21.16 -15.88 8.73
N GLN A 78 -20.08 -16.37 8.12
CA GLN A 78 -19.11 -17.25 8.76
C GLN A 78 -18.29 -16.47 9.77
N VAL A 79 -18.20 -16.99 10.99
CA VAL A 79 -17.62 -16.28 12.13
C VAL A 79 -16.40 -17.02 12.67
N TYR A 80 -15.32 -16.25 12.83
CA TYR A 80 -14.12 -16.68 13.53
C TYR A 80 -13.89 -15.85 14.79
N ARG A 81 -13.54 -16.51 15.89
CA ARG A 81 -13.09 -15.84 17.11
C ARG A 81 -11.57 -15.68 17.08
N MET A 82 -11.11 -14.50 17.47
CA MET A 82 -9.70 -14.17 17.54
C MET A 82 -9.13 -14.60 18.89
N ASP A 83 -8.13 -15.47 18.86
CA ASP A 83 -7.24 -15.68 19.99
C ASP A 83 -6.02 -14.76 19.85
N THR A 84 -5.91 -13.80 20.77
CA THR A 84 -4.88 -12.75 20.76
C THR A 84 -3.73 -13.03 21.74
N HIS A 85 -3.67 -14.22 22.37
CA HIS A 85 -2.56 -14.66 23.22
C HIS A 85 -1.33 -15.07 22.40
N VAL A 86 -0.97 -14.28 21.40
CA VAL A 86 0.18 -14.44 20.52
C VAL A 86 0.94 -13.10 20.42
N TYR A 87 1.93 -13.02 19.53
CA TYR A 87 2.71 -11.79 19.37
C TYR A 87 1.81 -10.56 19.05
N PRO A 88 2.06 -9.37 19.65
CA PRO A 88 1.20 -8.20 19.49
C PRO A 88 0.84 -7.86 18.03
N GLY A 89 -0.45 -7.60 17.81
CA GLY A 89 -1.01 -7.32 16.49
C GLY A 89 -1.13 -8.54 15.58
N HIS A 90 -1.00 -9.75 16.13
CA HIS A 90 -1.37 -11.00 15.47
C HIS A 90 -2.44 -11.74 16.30
N CYS A 91 -3.09 -12.73 15.68
CA CYS A 91 -4.05 -13.61 16.33
C CYS A 91 -4.11 -14.97 15.65
N ARG A 92 -4.68 -15.97 16.33
CA ARG A 92 -5.19 -17.20 15.69
C ARG A 92 -6.70 -17.08 15.51
N LEU A 93 -7.26 -17.81 14.55
CA LEU A 93 -8.67 -17.75 14.21
C LEU A 93 -9.35 -19.08 14.47
N LEU A 94 -10.20 -19.12 15.51
CA LEU A 94 -11.00 -20.27 15.88
C LEU A 94 -12.37 -20.18 15.19
N LEU A 95 -12.82 -21.26 14.56
CA LEU A 95 -14.13 -21.32 13.93
C LEU A 95 -15.22 -21.34 15.01
N GLU A 96 -16.07 -20.33 15.02
CA GLU A 96 -17.18 -20.22 15.98
C GLU A 96 -18.53 -20.57 15.34
N ARG A 97 -18.73 -20.15 14.08
CA ARG A 97 -19.94 -20.45 13.31
C ARG A 97 -19.59 -20.69 11.85
N GLN A 98 -19.96 -21.86 11.35
CA GLN A 98 -19.85 -22.22 9.93
C GLN A 98 -21.20 -22.05 9.23
N THR A 99 -21.15 -21.57 8.00
CA THR A 99 -22.33 -21.38 7.15
C THR A 99 -22.18 -22.20 5.86
N SER A 100 -23.29 -22.65 5.27
CA SER A 100 -23.29 -23.40 4.00
C SER A 100 -22.71 -22.62 2.82
N GLY A 101 -22.70 -21.28 2.90
CA GLY A 101 -22.08 -20.40 1.90
C GLY A 101 -20.57 -20.16 2.08
N SER A 102 -19.86 -20.96 2.87
CA SER A 102 -18.40 -20.84 3.04
C SER A 102 -17.68 -20.93 1.69
N TYR A 103 -16.66 -20.08 1.48
CA TYR A 103 -15.81 -20.23 0.31
C TYR A 103 -15.02 -21.54 0.38
N GLU A 104 -14.85 -22.21 -0.77
CA GLU A 104 -14.07 -23.44 -0.87
C GLU A 104 -12.64 -23.26 -0.36
N ILE A 105 -12.00 -22.13 -0.72
CA ILE A 105 -10.66 -21.79 -0.23
C ILE A 105 -10.58 -21.71 1.31
N ILE A 106 -11.67 -21.27 1.96
CA ILE A 106 -11.74 -21.18 3.42
C ILE A 106 -11.89 -22.57 4.02
N HIS A 107 -12.76 -23.40 3.44
CA HIS A 107 -12.97 -24.77 3.86
C HIS A 107 -11.66 -25.59 3.78
N ASN A 108 -10.92 -25.48 2.69
CA ASN A 108 -9.66 -26.18 2.47
C ASN A 108 -8.54 -25.74 3.43
N ALA A 109 -8.69 -24.57 4.06
CA ALA A 109 -7.73 -24.02 5.01
C ALA A 109 -8.09 -24.28 6.49
N LEU A 110 -9.19 -24.99 6.76
CA LEU A 110 -9.55 -25.39 8.12
C LEU A 110 -8.66 -26.54 8.62
N CYS A 111 -8.25 -26.46 9.88
CA CYS A 111 -7.42 -27.46 10.53
C CYS A 111 -7.98 -27.80 11.91
N ASP A 112 -8.07 -29.09 12.23
CA ASP A 112 -8.34 -29.55 13.59
C ASP A 112 -7.09 -29.35 14.47
N ASN A 113 -7.25 -28.72 15.62
CA ASN A 113 -6.19 -28.45 16.57
C ASN A 113 -5.98 -29.60 17.59
N GLY A 114 -6.66 -30.74 17.41
CA GLY A 114 -6.50 -31.96 18.21
C GLY A 114 -7.17 -31.93 19.59
N ASN A 115 -7.73 -30.78 19.97
CA ASN A 115 -8.51 -30.57 21.20
C ASN A 115 -10.00 -30.35 20.93
N GLY A 116 -10.45 -30.56 19.68
CA GLY A 116 -11.82 -30.32 19.22
C GLY A 116 -12.05 -28.90 18.67
N ASP A 117 -11.09 -27.99 18.80
CA ASP A 117 -11.16 -26.67 18.16
C ASP A 117 -10.74 -26.76 16.69
N VAL A 118 -11.47 -26.05 15.83
CA VAL A 118 -11.11 -25.89 14.41
C VAL A 118 -10.50 -24.51 14.19
N LEU A 119 -9.30 -24.47 13.64
CA LEU A 119 -8.56 -23.24 13.33
C LEU A 119 -8.54 -22.97 11.83
N LEU A 120 -8.48 -21.70 11.44
CA LEU A 120 -8.22 -21.29 10.06
C LEU A 120 -6.72 -21.03 9.85
N SER A 121 -6.06 -21.90 9.09
CA SER A 121 -4.65 -21.75 8.75
C SER A 121 -4.43 -20.58 7.80
N SER A 122 -3.51 -19.68 8.16
CA SER A 122 -3.13 -18.57 7.30
C SER A 122 -2.30 -19.03 6.11
N SER A 123 -1.38 -19.98 6.30
CA SER A 123 -0.56 -20.49 5.19
C SER A 123 -1.39 -21.26 4.17
N LEU A 124 -2.28 -22.16 4.61
CA LEU A 124 -3.12 -22.92 3.69
C LEU A 124 -4.05 -21.99 2.91
N LEU A 125 -4.66 -20.98 3.56
CA LEU A 125 -5.50 -20.05 2.82
C LEU A 125 -4.71 -19.22 1.79
N LEU A 126 -3.48 -18.82 2.12
CA LEU A 126 -2.62 -18.10 1.19
C LEU A 126 -2.23 -18.98 -0.02
N ASP A 127 -1.97 -20.26 0.20
CA ASP A 127 -1.64 -21.23 -0.85
C ASP A 127 -2.85 -21.49 -1.76
N GLU A 128 -4.05 -21.68 -1.19
CA GLU A 128 -5.31 -21.81 -1.93
C GLU A 128 -5.60 -20.55 -2.76
N PHE A 129 -5.47 -19.37 -2.16
CA PHE A 129 -5.65 -18.09 -2.85
C PHE A 129 -4.68 -17.93 -4.02
N SER A 130 -3.40 -18.26 -3.80
CA SER A 130 -2.37 -18.18 -4.84
C SER A 130 -2.62 -19.19 -5.97
N SER A 131 -3.10 -20.39 -5.63
CA SER A 131 -3.42 -21.44 -6.61
C SER A 131 -4.62 -21.05 -7.48
N LEU A 132 -5.68 -20.52 -6.87
CA LEU A 132 -6.84 -19.99 -7.59
C LEU A 132 -6.43 -18.87 -8.56
N ARG A 133 -5.52 -17.98 -8.14
CA ARG A 133 -4.99 -16.90 -9.00
C ARG A 133 -4.11 -17.43 -10.12
N ALA A 134 -3.34 -18.47 -9.89
CA ALA A 134 -2.52 -19.13 -10.91
C ALA A 134 -3.37 -19.89 -11.95
N PHE A 135 -4.42 -20.59 -11.51
CA PHE A 135 -5.33 -21.31 -12.41
C PHE A 135 -6.06 -20.36 -13.37
N THR A 136 -6.35 -19.16 -12.88
CA THR A 136 -7.17 -18.16 -13.58
C THR A 136 -6.35 -17.15 -14.37
N ALA A 137 -5.03 -17.19 -14.19
CA ALA A 137 -4.07 -16.43 -14.97
C ALA A 137 -4.06 -16.90 -16.44
N GLN A 138 -4.50 -16.03 -17.35
CA GLN A 138 -4.33 -16.21 -18.80
C GLN A 138 -2.84 -16.24 -19.19
N ARG A 139 -2.53 -16.61 -20.44
CA ARG A 139 -1.15 -16.71 -21.00
C ARG A 139 -0.25 -15.49 -20.75
N GLU A 140 -0.83 -14.32 -20.46
CA GLU A 140 -0.12 -13.06 -20.26
C GLU A 140 0.21 -12.73 -18.78
N VAL A 141 -0.15 -13.59 -17.82
CA VAL A 141 0.08 -13.35 -16.39
C VAL A 141 1.14 -14.30 -15.84
N VAL A 142 2.20 -13.75 -15.26
CA VAL A 142 3.23 -14.50 -14.56
C VAL A 142 2.96 -14.43 -13.06
N GLN A 143 2.56 -15.55 -12.47
CA GLN A 143 2.41 -15.69 -11.03
C GLN A 143 3.79 -15.85 -10.37
N HIS A 144 4.03 -15.12 -9.28
CA HIS A 144 5.28 -15.22 -8.51
C HIS A 144 5.03 -15.90 -7.17
N LYS A 145 6.12 -16.34 -6.52
CA LYS A 145 6.08 -16.91 -5.17
C LYS A 145 5.51 -15.89 -4.17
N CYS A 146 4.66 -16.36 -3.27
CA CYS A 146 4.11 -15.54 -2.19
C CYS A 146 5.21 -14.86 -1.35
N VAL A 147 4.99 -13.59 -1.00
CA VAL A 147 5.89 -12.79 -0.16
C VAL A 147 5.09 -12.12 0.94
N GLY A 148 5.33 -12.53 2.19
CA GLY A 148 4.48 -12.11 3.31
C GLY A 148 3.02 -12.53 3.05
N PRO A 149 2.03 -11.63 3.20
CA PRO A 149 0.62 -11.95 2.91
C PRO A 149 0.25 -11.80 1.41
N SER A 150 1.20 -11.43 0.55
CA SER A 150 0.95 -11.15 -0.86
C SER A 150 1.12 -12.39 -1.73
N SER A 151 0.23 -12.54 -2.70
CA SER A 151 0.35 -13.39 -3.90
C SER A 151 0.65 -12.48 -5.11
N PRO A 152 1.94 -12.14 -5.33
CA PRO A 152 2.35 -11.20 -6.36
C PRO A 152 2.25 -11.80 -7.77
N ASN A 153 1.85 -10.99 -8.74
CA ASN A 153 1.87 -11.36 -10.14
C ASN A 153 2.35 -10.21 -11.04
N THR A 154 2.80 -10.57 -12.24
CA THR A 154 3.14 -9.60 -13.29
C THR A 154 2.27 -9.84 -14.50
N PHE A 155 1.50 -8.82 -14.87
CA PHE A 155 0.71 -8.80 -16.09
C PHE A 155 1.58 -8.31 -17.25
N ASN A 156 1.57 -9.04 -18.36
CA ASN A 156 2.27 -8.72 -19.61
C ASN A 156 3.77 -8.42 -19.44
N ARG A 157 4.41 -9.01 -18.42
CA ARG A 157 5.81 -8.76 -18.04
C ARG A 157 6.15 -7.31 -17.67
N ILE A 158 5.15 -6.43 -17.53
CA ILE A 158 5.34 -4.99 -17.30
C ILE A 158 4.69 -4.52 -15.99
N LEU A 159 3.44 -4.93 -15.74
CA LEU A 159 2.69 -4.42 -14.59
C LEU A 159 2.80 -5.37 -13.41
N HIS A 160 3.56 -4.97 -12.39
CA HIS A 160 3.65 -5.67 -11.12
C HIS A 160 2.43 -5.36 -10.24
N GLN A 161 1.83 -6.39 -9.67
CA GLN A 161 0.68 -6.28 -8.79
C GLN A 161 0.80 -7.24 -7.60
N ASP A 162 0.69 -6.67 -6.40
CA ASP A 162 0.67 -7.39 -5.13
C ASP A 162 -0.78 -7.60 -4.70
N ASN A 163 -1.18 -8.86 -4.58
CA ASN A 163 -2.56 -9.22 -4.24
C ASN A 163 -2.62 -9.81 -2.85
N VAL A 164 -3.39 -9.21 -1.97
CA VAL A 164 -3.55 -9.66 -0.59
C VAL A 164 -5.01 -10.02 -0.34
N LEU A 165 -5.27 -11.27 0.04
CA LEU A 165 -6.56 -11.67 0.58
C LEU A 165 -6.69 -11.18 2.03
N ALA A 166 -7.87 -10.74 2.41
CA ALA A 166 -8.13 -10.28 3.77
C ALA A 166 -9.53 -10.62 4.26
N LEU A 167 -9.65 -10.69 5.58
CA LEU A 167 -10.90 -10.94 6.30
C LEU A 167 -11.28 -9.70 7.12
N ARG A 168 -12.58 -9.41 7.23
CA ARG A 168 -13.07 -8.29 8.05
C ARG A 168 -12.86 -8.62 9.53
N CYS A 169 -12.44 -7.64 10.32
CA CYS A 169 -12.11 -7.83 11.72
C CYS A 169 -12.74 -6.76 12.61
N LEU A 170 -13.44 -7.19 13.66
CA LEU A 170 -13.91 -6.34 14.75
C LEU A 170 -12.98 -6.49 15.95
N CYS A 171 -12.08 -5.52 16.13
CA CYS A 171 -11.15 -5.45 17.27
C CYS A 171 -11.30 -4.12 18.03
N PRO A 172 -12.45 -3.88 18.68
CA PRO A 172 -12.74 -2.63 19.36
C PRO A 172 -11.70 -2.26 20.42
N SER A 173 -11.09 -3.21 21.14
CA SER A 173 -10.08 -2.90 22.16
C SER A 173 -8.89 -2.13 21.58
N VAL A 174 -8.39 -2.55 20.42
CA VAL A 174 -7.25 -1.92 19.75
C VAL A 174 -7.62 -0.53 19.26
N LEU A 175 -8.79 -0.41 18.62
CA LEU A 175 -9.27 0.85 18.07
C LEU A 175 -9.58 1.88 19.15
N HIS A 176 -10.19 1.46 20.28
CA HIS A 176 -10.48 2.35 21.41
C HIS A 176 -9.19 2.80 22.10
N ARG A 177 -8.23 1.90 22.35
CA ARG A 177 -6.92 2.28 22.90
C ARG A 177 -6.19 3.24 21.98
N TRP A 178 -6.21 2.98 20.67
CA TRP A 178 -5.66 3.91 19.69
C TRP A 178 -6.38 5.25 19.74
N ALA A 179 -7.73 5.29 19.74
CA ALA A 179 -8.56 6.49 19.73
C ALA A 179 -8.38 7.36 20.99
N ALA A 180 -8.18 6.74 22.15
CA ALA A 180 -8.02 7.41 23.45
C ALA A 180 -6.68 8.12 23.65
N ARG A 181 -5.71 7.96 22.74
CA ARG A 181 -4.39 8.61 22.88
C ARG A 181 -4.52 10.14 22.93
N PRO A 182 -3.82 10.82 23.86
CA PRO A 182 -3.78 12.29 23.90
C PRO A 182 -3.03 12.82 22.68
N ARG A 183 -3.71 13.60 21.85
CA ARG A 183 -3.14 14.15 20.61
C ARG A 183 -3.87 15.40 20.12
N HIS A 184 -3.21 16.14 19.23
CA HIS A 184 -3.82 17.25 18.47
C HIS A 184 -4.12 16.88 17.02
N TRP A 185 -3.36 15.94 16.46
CA TRP A 185 -3.57 15.37 15.13
C TRP A 185 -3.65 13.85 15.23
N PRO A 186 -4.51 13.19 14.44
CA PRO A 186 -5.51 13.80 13.55
C PRO A 186 -6.68 14.42 14.35
N SER A 187 -7.57 15.14 13.67
CA SER A 187 -8.75 15.72 14.34
C SER A 187 -9.69 14.63 14.88
N PRO A 188 -10.52 14.91 15.89
CA PRO A 188 -11.46 13.94 16.47
C PRO A 188 -12.39 13.29 15.42
N VAL A 189 -12.80 14.05 14.40
CA VAL A 189 -13.63 13.54 13.29
C VAL A 189 -12.89 12.45 12.52
N ILE A 190 -11.60 12.66 12.24
CA ILE A 190 -10.78 11.67 11.54
C ILE A 190 -10.48 10.47 12.45
N VAL A 191 -10.27 10.67 13.76
CA VAL A 191 -10.16 9.57 14.73
C VAL A 191 -11.40 8.67 14.66
N GLN A 192 -12.59 9.26 14.75
CA GLN A 192 -13.85 8.51 14.69
C GLN A 192 -14.03 7.79 13.35
N LYS A 193 -13.63 8.44 12.25
CA LYS A 193 -13.66 7.82 10.92
C LYS A 193 -12.74 6.61 10.83
N VAL A 194 -11.52 6.69 11.35
CA VAL A 194 -10.57 5.57 11.41
C VAL A 194 -11.13 4.41 12.23
N VAL A 195 -11.76 4.68 13.38
CA VAL A 195 -12.44 3.65 14.18
C VAL A 195 -13.56 2.97 13.39
N THR A 196 -14.35 3.75 12.66
CA THR A 196 -15.49 3.24 11.87
C THR A 196 -15.05 2.39 10.67
N LEU A 197 -13.90 2.71 10.07
CA LEU A 197 -13.33 1.94 8.96
C LEU A 197 -12.90 0.52 9.38
N GLY A 198 -12.66 0.30 10.67
CA GLY A 198 -12.39 -1.01 11.24
C GLY A 198 -11.03 -1.59 10.89
N ALA A 199 -10.84 -2.86 11.24
CA ALA A 199 -9.62 -3.62 10.98
C ALA A 199 -9.86 -4.72 9.95
N ILE A 200 -8.75 -5.23 9.43
CA ILE A 200 -8.72 -6.42 8.60
C ILE A 200 -7.64 -7.39 9.09
N LEU A 201 -7.80 -8.67 8.77
CA LEU A 201 -6.78 -9.69 8.97
C LEU A 201 -6.20 -10.11 7.63
N THR A 202 -4.87 -10.28 7.58
CA THR A 202 -4.16 -10.81 6.40
C THR A 202 -3.45 -12.12 6.77
N PRO A 203 -3.35 -13.08 5.84
CA PRO A 203 -2.82 -14.42 6.11
C PRO A 203 -1.29 -14.42 6.20
N VAL A 204 -0.76 -13.92 7.31
CA VAL A 204 0.67 -13.94 7.61
C VAL A 204 0.88 -13.90 9.11
N GLY A 205 1.63 -14.87 9.63
CA GLY A 205 2.02 -14.92 11.04
C GLY A 205 3.28 -14.15 11.38
N PHE A 206 3.55 -14.07 12.67
CA PHE A 206 4.78 -13.45 13.16
C PHE A 206 5.98 -14.34 12.83
N LYS A 207 7.02 -13.80 12.18
CA LYS A 207 8.16 -14.60 11.71
C LYS A 207 8.88 -15.39 12.81
N GLY A 208 8.89 -14.88 14.04
CA GLY A 208 9.51 -15.52 15.20
C GLY A 208 8.61 -16.52 15.93
N SER A 209 7.36 -16.71 15.50
CA SER A 209 6.45 -17.68 16.10
C SER A 209 6.63 -19.07 15.50
N GLU A 210 6.56 -20.10 16.35
CA GLU A 210 6.48 -21.50 15.94
C GLU A 210 5.17 -21.78 15.17
N PHE A 211 4.08 -21.12 15.56
CA PHE A 211 2.74 -21.27 14.98
C PHE A 211 2.42 -20.23 13.90
N LYS A 212 3.44 -19.60 13.30
CA LYS A 212 3.27 -18.56 12.28
C LYS A 212 2.40 -18.94 11.06
N HIS A 213 2.25 -20.24 10.80
CA HIS A 213 1.43 -20.80 9.71
C HIS A 213 -0.08 -20.82 10.06
N MET A 214 -0.43 -20.63 11.34
CA MET A 214 -1.80 -20.49 11.85
C MET A 214 -2.15 -19.05 12.26
N GLU A 215 -1.16 -18.17 12.30
CA GLU A 215 -1.32 -16.80 12.77
C GLU A 215 -1.70 -15.84 11.64
N TRP A 216 -2.47 -14.83 12.02
CA TRP A 216 -3.02 -13.79 11.18
C TRP A 216 -2.57 -12.43 11.68
N ARG A 217 -2.25 -11.51 10.77
CA ARG A 217 -1.83 -10.15 11.13
C ARG A 217 -3.00 -9.18 11.07
N ILE A 218 -3.18 -8.40 12.15
CA ILE A 218 -4.14 -7.30 12.23
C ILE A 218 -3.58 -6.08 11.49
N ASN A 219 -4.36 -5.52 10.57
CA ASN A 219 -3.99 -4.32 9.83
C ASN A 219 -5.17 -3.34 9.75
N PHE A 220 -4.85 -2.08 9.47
CA PHE A 220 -5.81 -0.99 9.40
C PHE A 220 -5.70 -0.23 8.08
N ASN A 221 -5.54 -0.93 6.96
CA ASN A 221 -5.21 -0.34 5.65
C ASN A 221 -6.09 0.86 5.28
N SER A 222 -7.42 0.75 5.41
CA SER A 222 -8.34 1.87 5.13
C SER A 222 -8.16 3.04 6.10
N GLY A 223 -7.96 2.74 7.39
CA GLY A 223 -7.68 3.75 8.42
C GLY A 223 -6.35 4.46 8.20
N GLU A 224 -5.30 3.72 7.87
CA GLU A 224 -3.99 4.27 7.50
C GLU A 224 -4.06 5.16 6.26
N ALA A 225 -4.78 4.72 5.22
CA ALA A 225 -4.98 5.53 4.02
C ALA A 225 -5.73 6.84 4.35
N GLU A 226 -6.69 6.80 5.27
CA GLU A 226 -7.38 8.00 5.77
C GLU A 226 -6.47 8.90 6.60
N LEU A 227 -5.56 8.35 7.39
CA LEU A 227 -4.55 9.15 8.12
C LEU A 227 -3.60 9.83 7.14
N VAL A 228 -3.10 9.09 6.14
CA VAL A 228 -2.20 9.63 5.11
C VAL A 228 -2.91 10.69 4.25
N SER A 229 -4.20 10.52 3.94
CA SER A 229 -4.96 11.53 3.19
C SER A 229 -5.08 12.86 3.96
N ASN A 230 -5.11 12.79 5.29
CA ASN A 230 -5.21 13.94 6.21
C ASN A 230 -3.86 14.46 6.75
N LEU A 231 -2.73 14.00 6.20
CA LEU A 231 -1.45 14.69 6.37
C LEU A 231 -1.50 16.05 5.68
N ASN A 232 -0.90 17.05 6.30
CA ASN A 232 -0.68 18.33 5.63
C ASN A 232 0.36 18.20 4.50
N ASP A 233 0.42 19.21 3.63
CA ASP A 233 1.26 19.20 2.44
C ASP A 233 2.75 18.98 2.75
N ILE A 234 3.26 19.53 3.86
CA ILE A 234 4.66 19.37 4.26
C ILE A 234 4.95 17.94 4.74
N GLN A 235 4.08 17.38 5.58
CA GLN A 235 4.20 15.98 6.02
C GLN A 235 4.14 15.01 4.84
N ALA A 236 3.22 15.24 3.89
CA ALA A 236 3.12 14.43 2.68
C ALA A 236 4.41 14.52 1.83
N LYS A 237 4.98 15.72 1.67
CA LYS A 237 6.25 15.94 0.97
C LYS A 237 7.41 15.23 1.66
N VAL A 238 7.52 15.32 2.99
CA VAL A 238 8.51 14.57 3.78
C VAL A 238 8.38 13.08 3.49
N TYR A 239 7.16 12.54 3.52
CA TYR A 239 6.94 11.12 3.25
C TYR A 239 7.38 10.72 1.83
N VAL A 240 7.02 11.51 0.81
CA VAL A 240 7.44 11.24 -0.57
C VAL A 240 8.95 11.28 -0.73
N ILE A 241 9.64 12.29 -0.15
CA ILE A 241 11.10 12.41 -0.25
C ILE A 241 11.79 11.26 0.47
N LEU A 242 11.34 10.88 1.68
CA LEU A 242 11.87 9.71 2.38
C LEU A 242 11.69 8.43 1.55
N LYS A 243 10.56 8.26 0.87
CA LYS A 243 10.34 7.12 -0.05
C LYS A 243 11.31 7.13 -1.23
N MET A 244 11.62 8.31 -1.79
CA MET A 244 12.63 8.44 -2.85
C MET A 244 14.03 8.06 -2.32
N ILE A 245 14.41 8.52 -1.12
CA ILE A 245 15.67 8.13 -0.47
C ILE A 245 15.73 6.62 -0.29
N ILE A 246 14.67 5.99 0.24
CA ILE A 246 14.65 4.53 0.34
C ILE A 246 14.83 3.88 -1.03
N LYS A 247 14.06 4.32 -2.03
CA LYS A 247 14.06 3.68 -3.35
C LYS A 247 15.41 3.80 -4.05
N ASP A 248 15.97 4.99 -4.08
CA ASP A 248 17.09 5.33 -4.95
C ASP A 248 18.44 5.10 -4.25
N ILE A 249 18.49 5.20 -2.91
CA ILE A 249 19.73 5.13 -2.13
C ILE A 249 19.82 3.85 -1.29
N ILE A 250 18.74 3.46 -0.59
CA ILE A 250 18.80 2.37 0.41
C ILE A 250 18.46 1.00 -0.21
N LYS A 251 17.40 0.90 -1.01
CA LYS A 251 16.93 -0.36 -1.62
C LYS A 251 17.97 -1.11 -2.43
N PRO A 252 18.91 -0.46 -3.16
CA PRO A 252 19.99 -1.16 -3.84
C PRO A 252 20.86 -2.02 -2.92
N THR A 253 20.99 -1.65 -1.64
CA THR A 253 21.82 -2.36 -0.66
C THR A 253 21.02 -3.01 0.48
N ASN A 254 19.74 -2.67 0.63
CA ASN A 254 18.89 -3.10 1.74
C ASN A 254 17.40 -3.20 1.35
N LYS A 255 16.88 -4.44 1.35
CA LYS A 255 15.46 -4.72 1.05
C LYS A 255 14.54 -4.76 2.28
N GLU A 256 15.09 -4.78 3.49
CA GLU A 256 14.32 -4.89 4.75
C GLU A 256 13.73 -3.56 5.18
N ILE A 257 14.39 -2.44 4.86
CA ILE A 257 13.84 -1.10 5.12
C ILE A 257 12.76 -0.78 4.08
N THR A 258 11.50 -0.76 4.54
CA THR A 258 10.33 -0.57 3.68
C THR A 258 9.74 0.84 3.78
N SER A 259 8.95 1.23 2.78
CA SER A 259 8.13 2.45 2.81
C SER A 259 7.07 2.43 3.92
N TYR A 260 6.77 1.25 4.49
CA TYR A 260 5.85 1.09 5.61
C TYR A 260 6.46 1.57 6.93
N ILE A 261 7.76 1.36 7.14
CA ILE A 261 8.49 1.92 8.30
C ILE A 261 8.45 3.45 8.23
N LEU A 262 8.72 4.04 7.06
CA LEU A 262 8.64 5.48 6.87
C LEU A 262 7.25 6.06 7.10
N LYS A 263 6.20 5.35 6.67
CA LYS A 263 4.82 5.75 6.92
C LYS A 263 4.61 5.96 8.42
N ASN A 264 5.06 4.99 9.22
CA ASN A 264 4.91 5.03 10.67
C ASN A 264 5.73 6.15 11.30
N ILE A 265 6.96 6.42 10.83
CA ILE A 265 7.75 7.59 11.25
C ILE A 265 6.95 8.88 11.02
N VAL A 266 6.42 9.08 9.81
CA VAL A 266 5.67 10.31 9.48
C VAL A 266 4.38 10.44 10.29
N LEU A 267 3.64 9.34 10.50
CA LEU A 267 2.44 9.34 11.34
C LEU A 267 2.76 9.69 12.80
N TRP A 268 3.84 9.13 13.36
CA TRP A 268 4.30 9.47 14.70
C TRP A 268 4.76 10.93 14.81
N GLN A 269 5.49 11.44 13.81
CA GLN A 269 5.88 12.85 13.77
C GLN A 269 4.67 13.78 13.75
N ALA A 270 3.66 13.44 12.93
CA ALA A 270 2.43 14.22 12.82
C ALA A 270 1.63 14.24 14.14
N GLU A 271 1.55 13.12 14.86
CA GLU A 271 0.85 13.04 16.15
C GLU A 271 1.58 13.80 17.28
N ARG A 272 2.91 13.69 17.33
CA ARG A 272 3.75 14.23 18.42
C ARG A 272 4.01 15.73 18.35
N ASN A 273 3.76 16.37 17.20
CA ASN A 273 4.12 17.76 16.98
C ASN A 273 2.91 18.61 16.58
N PRO A 274 2.84 19.89 17.04
CA PRO A 274 1.81 20.81 16.57
C PRO A 274 1.84 20.97 15.05
N GLN A 275 0.65 20.97 14.44
CA GLN A 275 0.53 21.08 12.98
C GLN A 275 1.11 22.39 12.41
N THR A 276 1.11 23.46 13.22
CA THR A 276 1.69 24.77 12.88
C THR A 276 3.19 24.73 12.62
N ARG A 277 3.91 23.72 13.12
CA ARG A 277 5.36 23.56 12.89
C ARG A 277 5.69 22.97 11.52
N PHE A 278 4.71 22.44 10.78
CA PHE A 278 4.91 21.86 9.46
C PHE A 278 4.63 22.91 8.38
N SER A 279 5.63 23.76 8.13
CA SER A 279 5.61 24.80 7.10
C SER A 279 6.64 24.54 6.00
N ALA A 280 6.53 25.25 4.87
CA ALA A 280 7.48 25.12 3.75
C ALA A 280 8.94 25.35 4.18
N TYR A 281 9.17 26.27 5.13
CA TYR A 281 10.49 26.57 5.68
C TYR A 281 11.07 25.46 6.56
N SER A 282 10.22 24.56 7.05
CA SER A 282 10.60 23.44 7.94
C SER A 282 10.77 22.10 7.22
N LEU A 283 10.52 22.03 5.90
CA LEU A 283 10.53 20.77 5.15
C LEU A 283 11.83 19.96 5.34
N LEU A 284 12.99 20.63 5.21
CA LEU A 284 14.30 19.98 5.36
C LEU A 284 14.56 19.53 6.80
N HIS A 285 14.10 20.31 7.78
CA HIS A 285 14.19 19.95 9.20
C HIS A 285 13.41 18.65 9.49
N TRP A 286 12.17 18.55 9.02
CA TRP A 286 11.35 17.35 9.20
C TRP A 286 11.89 16.13 8.43
N LEU A 287 12.47 16.35 7.25
CA LEU A 287 13.15 15.29 6.50
C LEU A 287 14.35 14.74 7.29
N HIS A 288 15.20 15.63 7.80
CA HIS A 288 16.35 15.27 8.62
C HIS A 288 15.90 14.53 9.89
N ASP A 289 14.87 15.03 10.58
CA ASP A 289 14.33 14.37 11.76
C ASP A 289 13.73 12.99 11.45
N GLY A 290 13.10 12.80 10.29
CA GLY A 290 12.62 11.50 9.82
C GLY A 290 13.76 10.50 9.57
N LEU A 291 14.86 10.95 8.97
CA LEU A 291 16.07 10.13 8.80
C LEU A 291 16.73 9.79 10.15
N ARG A 292 16.76 10.75 11.09
CA ARG A 292 17.25 10.52 12.46
C ARG A 292 16.42 9.46 13.17
N GLU A 293 15.09 9.54 13.07
CA GLU A 293 14.19 8.53 13.62
C GLU A 293 14.39 7.16 12.98
N LEU A 294 14.57 7.09 11.65
CA LEU A 294 14.89 5.84 10.96
C LEU A 294 16.23 5.26 11.46
N ARG A 295 17.28 6.07 11.59
CA ARG A 295 18.56 5.64 12.16
C ARG A 295 18.39 5.09 13.57
N THR A 296 17.65 5.78 14.43
CA THR A 296 17.39 5.33 15.80
C THR A 296 16.58 4.03 15.83
N ALA A 297 15.59 3.91 14.95
CA ALA A 297 14.76 2.71 14.82
C ALA A 297 15.58 1.49 14.40
N ILE A 298 16.48 1.70 13.43
CA ILE A 298 17.50 0.72 13.07
C ILE A 298 18.33 0.49 14.32
N ALA A 299 19.16 1.41 14.80
CA ALA A 299 20.08 1.20 15.93
C ALA A 299 19.46 0.41 17.11
N LYS A 300 18.23 0.74 17.53
CA LYS A 300 17.51 0.09 18.64
C LYS A 300 16.74 -1.19 18.27
N LYS A 301 16.70 -1.57 16.99
CA LYS A 301 15.87 -2.65 16.43
C LYS A 301 14.40 -2.50 16.82
N HIS A 302 13.92 -1.25 16.87
CA HIS A 302 12.60 -0.94 17.40
C HIS A 302 11.93 0.23 16.66
N MET A 303 10.78 -0.04 16.03
CA MET A 303 9.85 0.96 15.51
C MET A 303 8.43 0.55 15.89
N PRO A 304 7.76 1.24 16.83
CA PRO A 304 6.40 0.90 17.22
C PRO A 304 5.44 1.15 16.06
N TYR A 305 4.58 0.18 15.76
CA TYR A 305 3.53 0.36 14.79
C TYR A 305 2.52 1.43 15.28
N TYR A 306 2.14 2.36 14.41
CA TYR A 306 1.34 3.51 14.78
C TYR A 306 -0.05 3.14 15.33
N MET A 307 -0.69 2.08 14.82
CA MET A 307 -2.02 1.67 15.31
C MET A 307 -1.93 0.73 16.53
N ILE A 308 -0.86 -0.06 16.65
CA ILE A 308 -0.62 -1.00 17.76
C ILE A 308 0.82 -0.80 18.23
N PRO A 309 1.10 0.14 19.15
CA PRO A 309 2.48 0.49 19.54
C PRO A 309 3.29 -0.69 20.07
N GLU A 310 2.64 -1.70 20.64
CA GLU A 310 3.25 -2.93 21.13
C GLU A 310 3.81 -3.82 20.01
N ARG A 311 3.36 -3.64 18.76
CA ARG A 311 3.87 -4.36 17.60
C ARG A 311 5.11 -3.66 17.05
N ASN A 312 6.26 -4.31 17.11
CA ASN A 312 7.52 -3.77 16.61
C ASN A 312 7.74 -4.08 15.12
N LEU A 313 7.82 -3.05 14.28
CA LEU A 313 8.03 -3.21 12.83
C LEU A 313 9.45 -3.63 12.46
N MET A 314 10.44 -3.41 13.33
CA MET A 314 11.84 -3.79 13.06
C MET A 314 12.15 -5.23 13.48
N GLU A 315 11.29 -5.86 14.27
CA GLU A 315 11.51 -7.22 14.77
C GLU A 315 11.35 -8.29 13.69
N ALA A 316 10.51 -8.01 12.69
CA ALA A 316 10.33 -8.87 11.53
C ALA A 316 11.46 -8.77 10.49
N CYS A 317 12.37 -7.80 10.64
CA CYS A 317 13.54 -7.68 9.78
C CYS A 317 14.60 -8.65 10.34
N GLY A 318 14.82 -9.79 9.68
CA GLY A 318 15.75 -10.85 10.11
C GLY A 318 17.23 -10.45 9.98
N ILE A 319 17.62 -9.34 10.59
CA ILE A 319 18.88 -8.64 10.34
C ILE A 319 19.96 -9.16 11.30
N ASN A 320 21.06 -9.67 10.75
CA ASN A 320 22.25 -9.96 11.55
C ASN A 320 22.94 -8.65 12.02
N ASN A 321 23.69 -8.72 13.12
CA ASN A 321 24.29 -7.54 13.75
C ASN A 321 25.27 -6.75 12.84
N LYS A 322 25.86 -7.39 11.83
CA LYS A 322 26.80 -6.74 10.90
C LYS A 322 26.07 -5.82 9.91
N LEU A 323 24.98 -6.30 9.31
CA LEU A 323 24.12 -5.51 8.43
C LEU A 323 23.52 -4.31 9.16
N HIS A 324 23.13 -4.53 10.41
CA HIS A 324 22.60 -3.48 11.28
C HIS A 324 23.54 -2.28 11.42
N ARG A 325 24.82 -2.54 11.72
CA ARG A 325 25.83 -1.48 11.87
C ARG A 325 26.06 -0.73 10.57
N LYS A 326 26.10 -1.46 9.44
CA LYS A 326 26.25 -0.84 8.12
C LYS A 326 25.10 0.13 7.84
N TRP A 327 23.85 -0.26 8.08
CA TRP A 327 22.72 0.62 7.80
C TRP A 327 22.66 1.83 8.73
N VAL A 328 23.06 1.68 9.99
CA VAL A 328 23.21 2.82 10.89
C VAL A 328 24.27 3.79 10.35
N ALA A 329 25.41 3.28 9.86
CA ALA A 329 26.45 4.11 9.24
C ALA A 329 25.93 4.79 7.97
N ASP A 330 25.31 4.05 7.04
CA ASP A 330 24.79 4.60 5.78
C ASP A 330 23.80 5.78 6.05
N ILE A 331 22.90 5.64 7.03
CA ILE A 331 21.97 6.72 7.41
C ILE A 331 22.68 7.85 8.17
N THR A 332 23.74 7.56 8.92
CA THR A 332 24.55 8.58 9.59
C THR A 332 25.28 9.44 8.58
N ASP A 333 25.91 8.84 7.57
CA ASP A 333 26.57 9.57 6.48
C ASP A 333 25.57 10.47 5.75
N MET A 334 24.34 9.99 5.49
CA MET A 334 23.26 10.81 4.90
C MET A 334 22.84 11.98 5.79
N LEU A 335 22.83 11.82 7.12
CA LEU A 335 22.50 12.89 8.06
C LEU A 335 23.63 13.94 8.10
N GLU A 336 24.88 13.50 8.05
CA GLU A 336 26.06 14.38 8.01
C GLU A 336 26.17 15.13 6.68
N GLU A 337 25.79 14.50 5.57
CA GLU A 337 25.64 15.14 4.25
C GLU A 337 24.58 16.27 4.25
N GLY A 338 23.63 16.23 5.20
CA GLY A 338 22.59 17.23 5.34
C GLY A 338 21.68 17.33 4.11
N PRO A 339 21.26 18.54 3.68
CA PRO A 339 20.40 18.72 2.51
C PRO A 339 21.00 18.21 1.20
N GLY A 340 22.32 18.01 1.12
CA GLY A 340 23.02 17.50 -0.06
C GLY A 340 22.49 16.14 -0.53
N VAL A 341 21.99 15.30 0.39
CA VAL A 341 21.43 13.97 0.10
C VAL A 341 20.29 14.03 -0.92
N ILE A 342 19.56 15.15 -0.98
CA ILE A 342 18.45 15.35 -1.92
C ILE A 342 18.95 15.44 -3.37
N LEU A 343 20.17 15.94 -3.58
CA LEU A 343 20.77 16.05 -4.92
C LEU A 343 21.17 14.69 -5.49
N ARG A 344 21.25 13.64 -4.67
CA ARG A 344 21.44 12.26 -5.11
C ARG A 344 20.17 11.65 -5.70
N LEU A 345 19.01 12.27 -5.45
CA LEU A 345 17.72 11.80 -5.95
C LEU A 345 17.52 12.29 -7.37
N GLU A 346 17.64 11.38 -8.34
CA GLU A 346 17.67 11.71 -9.76
C GLU A 346 16.48 12.57 -10.22
N LYS A 347 15.28 12.24 -9.74
CA LYS A 347 14.06 13.01 -10.04
C LYS A 347 14.12 14.45 -9.54
N ILE A 348 14.70 14.67 -8.35
CA ILE A 348 14.79 16.00 -7.75
C ILE A 348 15.96 16.77 -8.39
N ARG A 349 17.10 16.12 -8.59
CA ARG A 349 18.26 16.69 -9.29
C ARG A 349 17.86 17.24 -10.66
N LYS A 350 17.19 16.43 -11.48
CA LYS A 350 16.69 16.84 -12.81
C LYS A 350 15.73 18.03 -12.73
N ALA A 351 14.86 18.07 -11.73
CA ALA A 351 13.92 19.18 -11.56
C ALA A 351 14.57 20.47 -11.06
N ILE A 352 15.70 20.39 -10.34
CA ILE A 352 16.46 21.57 -9.88
C ILE A 352 17.35 22.11 -11.00
N VAL A 353 17.98 21.23 -11.78
CA VAL A 353 18.96 21.60 -12.82
C VAL A 353 18.29 21.95 -14.17
N GLY A 354 17.08 21.44 -14.44
CA GLY A 354 16.36 21.69 -15.68
C GLY A 354 15.79 23.12 -15.79
N SER A 355 15.63 23.62 -17.02
CA SER A 355 14.91 24.88 -17.27
C SER A 355 13.45 24.76 -16.75
N PRO A 356 12.91 25.78 -16.05
CA PRO A 356 11.57 25.75 -15.47
C PRO A 356 10.44 25.52 -16.48
N GLU A 357 10.58 26.05 -17.70
CA GLU A 357 9.52 26.02 -18.73
C GLU A 357 9.25 24.60 -19.28
N PRO A 358 10.25 23.86 -19.80
CA PRO A 358 10.06 22.46 -20.19
C PRO A 358 9.55 21.59 -19.04
N MET A 359 10.07 21.79 -17.82
CA MET A 359 9.67 20.99 -16.65
C MET A 359 8.20 21.20 -16.25
N LEU A 360 7.71 22.44 -16.32
CA LEU A 360 6.31 22.74 -16.07
C LEU A 360 5.40 22.10 -17.13
N TRP A 361 5.83 22.15 -18.40
CA TRP A 361 5.13 21.49 -19.51
C TRP A 361 5.11 19.97 -19.35
N TYR A 362 6.26 19.33 -19.08
CA TYR A 362 6.35 17.88 -18.85
C TYR A 362 5.48 17.46 -17.67
N SER A 363 5.46 18.23 -16.59
CA SER A 363 4.58 17.99 -15.44
C SER A 363 3.11 18.00 -15.86
N LYS A 364 2.68 19.01 -16.63
CA LYS A 364 1.30 19.15 -17.09
C LYS A 364 0.90 17.99 -18.02
N LYS A 365 1.75 17.64 -18.98
CA LYS A 365 1.48 16.51 -19.91
C LYS A 365 1.47 15.16 -19.21
N ARG A 366 2.35 14.97 -18.24
CA ARG A 366 2.32 13.79 -17.38
C ARG A 366 1.02 13.68 -16.58
N MET A 367 0.53 14.79 -16.03
CA MET A 367 -0.76 14.84 -15.34
C MET A 367 -1.90 14.51 -16.30
N GLU A 368 -1.94 15.11 -17.50
CA GLU A 368 -2.94 14.80 -18.53
C GLU A 368 -2.95 13.30 -18.90
N LEU A 369 -1.78 12.69 -19.13
CA LEU A 369 -1.66 11.26 -19.43
C LEU A 369 -2.14 10.39 -18.27
N GLU A 370 -1.77 10.73 -17.03
CA GLU A 370 -2.23 10.04 -15.83
C GLU A 370 -3.74 10.14 -15.67
N MET A 371 -4.32 11.33 -15.91
CA MET A 371 -5.75 11.55 -15.89
C MET A 371 -6.48 10.69 -16.92
N LEU A 372 -6.00 10.70 -18.17
CA LEU A 372 -6.55 9.88 -19.25
C LEU A 372 -6.44 8.37 -18.96
N SER A 373 -5.32 7.94 -18.37
CA SER A 373 -5.10 6.53 -18.01
C SER A 373 -6.07 6.07 -16.92
N LEU A 374 -6.28 6.90 -15.89
CA LEU A 374 -7.22 6.59 -14.81
C LEU A 374 -8.68 6.72 -15.26
N GLU A 375 -9.00 7.64 -16.16
CA GLU A 375 -10.32 7.73 -16.80
C GLU A 375 -10.60 6.50 -17.67
N ALA A 376 -9.62 6.04 -18.45
CA ALA A 376 -9.74 4.78 -19.18
C ALA A 376 -10.00 3.61 -18.22
N PHE A 377 -9.22 3.54 -17.14
CA PHE A 377 -9.39 2.50 -16.11
C PHE A 377 -10.76 2.56 -15.42
N LYS A 378 -11.29 3.76 -15.19
CA LYS A 378 -12.66 3.97 -14.70
C LYS A 378 -13.70 3.41 -15.67
N ARG A 379 -13.65 3.80 -16.95
CA ARG A 379 -14.57 3.30 -17.98
C ARG A 379 -14.52 1.77 -18.12
N LEU A 380 -13.33 1.20 -17.99
CA LEU A 380 -13.16 -0.25 -17.97
C LEU A 380 -13.83 -0.91 -16.76
N ALA A 381 -13.86 -0.24 -15.61
CA ALA A 381 -14.61 -0.70 -14.44
C ALA A 381 -16.13 -0.56 -14.59
N GLU A 382 -16.61 0.31 -15.49
CA GLU A 382 -18.04 0.49 -15.80
C GLU A 382 -18.57 -0.56 -16.79
N CYS A 383 -17.71 -1.11 -17.65
CA CYS A 383 -18.06 -2.21 -18.53
C CYS A 383 -18.44 -3.44 -17.69
N ARG A 384 -19.71 -3.85 -17.73
CA ARG A 384 -20.22 -5.02 -17.01
C ARG A 384 -19.52 -6.28 -17.55
N TYR A 385 -18.86 -7.01 -16.66
CA TYR A 385 -18.45 -8.38 -16.93
C TYR A 385 -19.60 -9.30 -16.52
N GLU A 386 -20.23 -9.96 -17.49
CA GLU A 386 -21.27 -10.98 -17.23
C GLU A 386 -20.70 -12.29 -16.68
N ASN A 387 -19.37 -12.42 -16.57
CA ASN A 387 -18.76 -13.52 -15.83
C ASN A 387 -18.24 -13.01 -14.50
N GLU A 388 -18.92 -13.43 -13.43
CA GLU A 388 -18.42 -13.31 -12.07
C GLU A 388 -17.07 -14.03 -11.97
N MET A 389 -16.08 -13.28 -11.51
CA MET A 389 -14.64 -13.55 -11.58
C MET A 389 -13.98 -13.17 -12.92
N PHE A 390 -12.91 -12.39 -12.76
CA PHE A 390 -11.81 -12.12 -13.69
C PHE A 390 -11.83 -10.78 -14.45
N ASP A 391 -10.74 -10.04 -14.19
CA ASP A 391 -10.29 -8.84 -14.90
C ASP A 391 -9.91 -9.32 -16.31
N ASN A 392 -10.76 -9.08 -17.33
CA ASN A 392 -10.45 -9.46 -18.69
C ASN A 392 -9.36 -8.52 -19.24
N SER A 393 -8.11 -8.89 -18.99
CA SER A 393 -6.91 -8.09 -19.18
C SER A 393 -6.73 -7.62 -20.61
N ASP A 394 -7.22 -8.36 -21.60
CA ASP A 394 -7.01 -8.06 -23.02
C ASP A 394 -7.68 -6.76 -23.47
N PHE A 395 -8.90 -6.47 -23.01
CA PHE A 395 -9.59 -5.23 -23.38
C PHE A 395 -9.00 -4.01 -22.65
N VAL A 396 -8.63 -4.19 -21.37
CA VAL A 396 -7.95 -3.17 -20.56
C VAL A 396 -6.58 -2.83 -21.17
N LEU A 397 -5.82 -3.85 -21.58
CA LEU A 397 -4.52 -3.66 -22.21
C LEU A 397 -4.63 -3.11 -23.62
N ASN A 398 -5.60 -3.55 -24.43
CA ASN A 398 -5.79 -2.98 -25.75
C ASN A 398 -6.24 -1.52 -25.64
N ALA A 399 -7.11 -1.16 -24.71
CA ALA A 399 -7.48 0.24 -24.46
C ALA A 399 -6.29 1.09 -23.94
N ILE A 400 -5.44 0.54 -23.05
CA ILE A 400 -4.25 1.22 -22.53
C ILE A 400 -3.15 1.32 -23.60
N ARG A 401 -2.89 0.27 -24.38
CA ARG A 401 -1.91 0.25 -25.48
C ARG A 401 -2.36 1.19 -26.61
N PHE A 402 -3.62 1.11 -27.03
CA PHE A 402 -4.16 1.94 -28.10
C PHE A 402 -4.15 3.43 -27.72
N ARG A 403 -4.59 3.78 -26.51
CA ARG A 403 -4.51 5.18 -26.03
C ARG A 403 -3.09 5.67 -25.75
N ARG A 404 -2.19 4.80 -25.26
CA ARG A 404 -0.76 5.14 -25.14
C ARG A 404 -0.17 5.44 -26.52
N ILE A 405 -0.49 4.64 -27.52
CA ILE A 405 -0.03 4.83 -28.90
C ILE A 405 -0.63 6.11 -29.49
N GLU A 406 -1.92 6.37 -29.35
CA GLU A 406 -2.55 7.61 -29.84
C GLU A 406 -1.96 8.87 -29.20
N VAL A 407 -1.79 8.88 -27.86
CA VAL A 407 -1.20 10.03 -27.16
C VAL A 407 0.28 10.18 -27.49
N LEU A 408 1.04 9.09 -27.61
CA LEU A 408 2.44 9.14 -28.01
C LEU A 408 2.61 9.60 -29.47
N ILE A 409 1.69 9.23 -30.37
CA ILE A 409 1.66 9.71 -31.76
C ILE A 409 1.36 11.21 -31.81
N GLU A 410 0.35 11.67 -31.07
CA GLU A 410 -0.03 13.09 -31.05
C GLU A 410 1.06 13.97 -30.42
N VAL A 411 1.69 13.49 -29.32
CA VAL A 411 2.84 14.13 -28.67
C VAL A 411 4.05 14.15 -29.61
N ARG A 412 4.37 13.04 -30.27
CA ARG A 412 5.48 12.95 -31.23
C ARG A 412 5.28 13.86 -32.44
N GLN A 413 4.06 13.92 -33.00
CA GLN A 413 3.74 14.75 -34.16
C GLN A 413 3.89 16.25 -33.85
N ARG A 414 3.45 16.71 -32.68
CA ARG A 414 3.62 18.11 -32.27
C ARG A 414 5.06 18.46 -31.92
N MET A 415 5.80 17.55 -31.28
CA MET A 415 7.22 17.78 -30.95
C MET A 415 8.11 17.86 -32.20
N ILE A 416 7.77 17.14 -33.28
CA ILE A 416 8.42 17.30 -34.60
C ILE A 416 8.09 18.66 -35.22
N GLN A 417 6.86 19.16 -35.07
CA GLN A 417 6.46 20.48 -35.56
C GLN A 417 7.12 21.64 -34.80
N GLU A 418 7.52 21.41 -33.54
CA GLU A 418 8.17 22.41 -32.66
C GLU A 418 9.71 22.30 -32.65
N GLY A 419 10.31 21.44 -33.49
CA GLY A 419 11.76 21.40 -33.73
C GLY A 419 12.58 20.51 -32.79
N CYS A 420 11.95 19.63 -32.00
CA CYS A 420 12.67 18.66 -31.18
C CYS A 420 13.35 17.57 -32.03
N SER A 421 14.55 17.15 -31.63
CA SER A 421 15.28 16.09 -32.35
C SER A 421 14.59 14.73 -32.16
N VAL A 422 14.57 13.93 -33.22
CA VAL A 422 13.97 12.57 -33.21
C VAL A 422 14.65 11.64 -32.18
N ASN A 423 15.90 11.93 -31.80
CA ASN A 423 16.65 11.11 -30.85
C ASN A 423 16.23 11.35 -29.39
N ASP A 424 15.98 12.61 -28.98
CA ASP A 424 15.46 12.93 -27.64
C ASP A 424 14.05 12.34 -27.43
N LEU A 425 13.27 12.29 -28.52
CA LEU A 425 11.95 11.68 -28.57
C LEU A 425 11.98 10.17 -28.38
N ASN A 426 12.98 9.50 -28.97
CA ASN A 426 13.13 8.06 -28.84
C ASN A 426 13.49 7.67 -27.40
N ASP A 427 14.31 8.44 -26.69
CA ASP A 427 14.64 8.14 -25.28
C ASP A 427 13.44 8.29 -24.34
N ILE A 428 12.57 9.29 -24.58
CA ILE A 428 11.33 9.49 -23.82
C ILE A 428 10.31 8.40 -24.14
N VAL A 429 10.11 8.08 -25.42
CA VAL A 429 9.16 7.04 -25.86
C VAL A 429 9.63 5.66 -25.42
N VAL A 430 10.93 5.35 -25.53
CA VAL A 430 11.54 4.09 -25.06
C VAL A 430 11.47 4.00 -23.52
N ALA A 431 11.74 5.08 -22.78
CA ALA A 431 11.58 5.08 -21.32
C ALA A 431 10.11 5.01 -20.85
N MET A 432 9.13 5.31 -21.72
CA MET A 432 7.70 5.22 -21.41
C MET A 432 7.06 3.89 -21.89
N LEU A 433 7.70 3.19 -22.83
CA LEU A 433 7.28 1.90 -23.39
C LEU A 433 8.01 0.69 -22.78
N GLN A 434 9.20 0.88 -22.21
CA GLN A 434 9.83 -0.05 -21.25
C GLN A 434 9.12 0.03 -19.89
#